data_AF-A0A2E0NC28-F1
#
_entry.id   AF-A0A2E0NC28-F1
#
_cell.length_a   1.000
_cell.length_b   1.000
_cell.length_c   1.000
_cell.angle_alpha   90.00
_cell.angle_beta   90.00
_cell.angle_gamma   90.00
#
_symmetry.space_group_name_H-M   'P 1'
#
loop_
_entity.id
_entity.type
_entity.pdbx_description
1 polymer ?
#
loop_
_entity_poly.entity_id
_entity_poly.type
_entity_poly.pdbx_seq_one_letter_code
_entity_poly.pdbx_strand_id
1 'polypeptide(L)'
;MVNNMDWPLYIYILIIFFGFFISSPLGVNFQSSKFNNDQSRIISGSIILAFGGFLVSTHTYFIHEKLHEIGGTSGCSAFSVFDCGDVISNGDYNTDPIFGIPWGVLGMLSFAAMLFILMVLRNSPEDPKIGNWISIMLTIPALGMVPILWLIYVEFFELGVFCQYCTAAHVANLFLLISSYWIYDIHHSGLWDKTKNSD
;
A
#
# COMPACT_ATOMS: atom_id res chain seq x y z
N MET A 1 -22.59 -24.67 0.01
CA MET A 1 -21.52 -24.93 1.00
C MET A 1 -20.22 -24.75 0.24
N VAL A 2 -19.50 -23.63 0.24
CA VAL A 2 -19.39 -22.48 1.14
C VAL A 2 -19.24 -21.22 0.25
N ASN A 3 -20.14 -20.24 0.39
CA ASN A 3 -20.00 -18.90 -0.19
C ASN A 3 -19.01 -18.08 0.67
N ASN A 4 -17.74 -18.45 0.70
CA ASN A 4 -16.70 -17.65 1.34
C ASN A 4 -16.24 -16.58 0.35
N MET A 5 -17.09 -15.58 0.20
CA MET A 5 -16.75 -14.33 -0.47
C MET A 5 -15.67 -13.64 0.38
N ASP A 6 -14.49 -13.36 -0.20
CA ASP A 6 -13.39 -12.59 0.40
C ASP A 6 -13.82 -11.12 0.62
N TRP A 7 -14.91 -10.90 1.35
CA TRP A 7 -15.48 -9.60 1.67
C TRP A 7 -14.47 -8.61 2.29
N PRO A 8 -13.46 -9.02 3.09
CA PRO A 8 -12.47 -8.08 3.62
C PRO A 8 -11.62 -7.49 2.49
N LEU A 9 -11.24 -8.31 1.49
CA LEU A 9 -10.45 -7.86 0.35
C LEU A 9 -11.18 -6.76 -0.43
N TYR A 10 -12.48 -6.91 -0.70
CA TYR A 10 -13.27 -5.89 -1.38
C TYR A 10 -13.30 -4.56 -0.61
N ILE A 11 -13.35 -4.61 0.72
CA ILE A 11 -13.26 -3.40 1.55
C ILE A 11 -11.88 -2.76 1.43
N TYR A 12 -10.81 -3.55 1.48
CA TYR A 12 -9.45 -3.02 1.36
C TYR A 12 -9.23 -2.38 -0.02
N ILE A 13 -9.69 -3.04 -1.09
CA ILE A 13 -9.66 -2.50 -2.45
C ILE A 13 -10.44 -1.18 -2.49
N LEU A 14 -11.65 -1.12 -1.93
CA LEU A 14 -12.43 0.12 -1.88
C LEU A 14 -11.65 1.25 -1.18
N ILE A 15 -11.03 0.97 -0.03
CA ILE A 15 -10.22 1.96 0.71
C ILE A 15 -9.02 2.42 -0.12
N ILE A 16 -8.29 1.49 -0.74
CA ILE A 16 -7.11 1.76 -1.58
C ILE A 16 -7.49 2.65 -2.76
N PHE A 17 -8.50 2.26 -3.53
CA PHE A 17 -8.93 3.03 -4.71
C PHE A 17 -9.56 4.37 -4.32
N PHE A 18 -10.30 4.43 -3.22
CA PHE A 18 -10.84 5.69 -2.71
C PHE A 18 -9.73 6.66 -2.26
N GLY A 19 -8.73 6.16 -1.53
CA GLY A 19 -7.56 6.93 -1.13
C GLY A 19 -6.77 7.46 -2.34
N PHE A 20 -6.54 6.60 -3.33
CA PHE A 20 -5.87 6.99 -4.58
C PHE A 20 -6.69 7.99 -5.41
N PHE A 21 -8.01 7.81 -5.49
CA PHE A 21 -8.89 8.76 -6.17
C PHE A 21 -8.77 10.17 -5.56
N ILE A 22 -8.80 10.27 -4.23
CA ILE A 22 -8.61 11.54 -3.52
C ILE A 22 -7.19 12.10 -3.74
N SER A 23 -6.16 11.26 -3.73
CA SER A 23 -4.78 11.72 -3.93
C SER A 23 -4.49 12.13 -5.38
N SER A 24 -5.29 11.66 -6.34
CA SER A 24 -5.09 11.96 -7.75
C SER A 24 -5.50 13.36 -8.18
N PRO A 25 -4.94 13.88 -9.29
CA PRO A 25 -5.43 15.10 -9.92
C PRO A 25 -6.90 15.02 -10.36
N LEU A 26 -7.46 13.82 -10.54
CA LEU A 26 -8.89 13.65 -10.86
C LEU A 26 -9.79 14.00 -9.67
N GLY A 27 -9.26 13.92 -8.45
CA GLY A 27 -9.93 14.28 -7.20
C GLY A 27 -10.10 15.78 -6.98
N VAL A 28 -9.60 16.66 -7.87
CA VAL A 28 -9.73 18.12 -7.73
C VAL A 28 -11.18 18.59 -7.67
N ASN A 29 -12.07 17.94 -8.41
CA ASN A 29 -13.51 18.28 -8.39
C ASN A 29 -14.20 17.79 -7.11
N PHE A 30 -13.55 16.90 -6.35
CA PHE A 30 -13.97 16.46 -5.02
C PHE A 30 -13.36 17.38 -3.95
N GLN A 31 -13.45 18.69 -4.16
CA GLN A 31 -13.03 19.71 -3.20
C GLN A 31 -14.06 19.78 -2.07
N SER A 32 -13.93 18.91 -1.08
CA SER A 32 -14.69 19.00 0.17
C SER A 32 -14.27 20.26 0.95
N SER A 33 -15.19 20.86 1.72
CA SER A 33 -14.90 21.96 2.65
C SER A 33 -13.82 21.61 3.70
N LYS A 34 -13.44 20.34 3.80
CA LYS A 34 -12.41 19.81 4.69
C LYS A 34 -10.99 19.92 4.12
N PHE A 35 -10.81 20.21 2.84
CA PHE A 35 -9.50 20.33 2.20
C PHE A 35 -9.18 21.80 1.90
N ASN A 36 -8.25 22.37 2.67
CA ASN A 36 -7.84 23.77 2.51
C ASN A 36 -7.07 24.02 1.20
N ASN A 37 -6.28 23.05 0.75
CA ASN A 37 -5.45 23.15 -0.45
C ASN A 37 -5.18 21.77 -1.09
N ASP A 38 -4.63 21.77 -2.30
CA ASP A 38 -4.30 20.55 -3.05
C ASP A 38 -3.33 19.63 -2.29
N GLN A 39 -2.34 20.21 -1.61
CA GLN A 39 -1.37 19.49 -0.80
C GLN A 39 -2.05 18.67 0.31
N SER A 40 -2.96 19.28 1.07
CA SER A 40 -3.71 18.64 2.15
C SER A 40 -4.61 17.53 1.64
N ARG A 41 -5.23 17.71 0.45
CA ARG A 41 -6.03 16.66 -0.21
C ARG A 41 -5.15 15.46 -0.58
N ILE A 42 -4.01 15.69 -1.24
CA ILE A 42 -3.13 14.61 -1.71
C ILE A 42 -2.52 13.84 -0.54
N ILE A 43 -2.07 14.53 0.51
CA ILE A 43 -1.56 13.90 1.73
C ILE A 43 -2.67 13.09 2.42
N SER A 44 -3.87 13.65 2.55
CA SER A 44 -4.99 12.94 3.20
C SER A 44 -5.43 11.70 2.43
N GLY A 45 -5.49 11.78 1.09
CA GLY A 45 -5.76 10.63 0.22
C GLY A 45 -4.68 9.56 0.35
N SER A 46 -3.41 9.97 0.37
CA SER A 46 -2.26 9.08 0.59
C SER A 46 -2.30 8.39 1.96
N ILE A 47 -2.79 9.04 3.02
CA ILE A 47 -2.97 8.42 4.35
C ILE A 47 -4.02 7.31 4.28
N ILE A 48 -5.17 7.57 3.64
CA ILE A 48 -6.24 6.57 3.48
C ILE A 48 -5.71 5.38 2.66
N LEU A 49 -5.00 5.67 1.58
CA LEU A 49 -4.36 4.68 0.72
C LEU A 49 -3.35 3.81 1.48
N ALA A 50 -2.42 4.44 2.21
CA ALA A 50 -1.43 3.73 3.02
C ALA A 50 -2.09 2.89 4.14
N PHE A 51 -3.20 3.37 4.71
CA PHE A 51 -3.98 2.60 5.67
C PHE A 51 -4.62 1.36 5.02
N GLY A 52 -5.17 1.49 3.80
CA GLY A 52 -5.64 0.35 3.02
C GLY A 52 -4.54 -0.68 2.74
N GLY A 53 -3.35 -0.21 2.35
CA GLY A 53 -2.15 -1.03 2.19
C GLY A 53 -1.75 -1.78 3.48
N PHE A 54 -1.74 -1.07 4.60
CA PHE A 54 -1.46 -1.66 5.92
C PHE A 54 -2.46 -2.76 6.29
N LEU A 55 -3.75 -2.52 6.08
CA LEU A 55 -4.81 -3.49 6.38
C LEU A 55 -4.68 -4.76 5.53
N VAL A 56 -4.45 -4.61 4.21
CA VAL A 56 -4.28 -5.79 3.35
C VAL A 56 -3.03 -6.59 3.70
N SER A 57 -1.90 -5.93 3.98
CA SER A 57 -0.67 -6.63 4.42
C SER A 57 -0.85 -7.34 5.77
N THR A 58 -1.55 -6.70 6.71
CA THR A 58 -1.89 -7.33 8.01
C THR A 58 -2.77 -8.56 7.80
N HIS A 59 -3.75 -8.49 6.89
CA HIS A 59 -4.61 -9.63 6.58
C HIS A 59 -3.81 -10.75 5.90
N THR A 60 -2.92 -10.44 4.95
CA THR A 60 -2.03 -11.41 4.33
C THR A 60 -1.18 -12.14 5.38
N TYR A 61 -0.63 -11.42 6.36
CA TYR A 61 0.11 -12.02 7.47
C TYR A 61 -0.78 -12.89 8.36
N PHE A 62 -1.98 -12.43 8.67
CA PHE A 62 -2.95 -13.24 9.41
C PHE A 62 -3.31 -14.55 8.69
N ILE A 63 -3.48 -14.51 7.37
CA ILE A 63 -3.69 -15.72 6.55
C ILE A 63 -2.47 -16.63 6.64
N HIS A 64 -1.26 -16.09 6.50
CA HIS A 64 -0.02 -16.87 6.60
C HIS A 64 0.07 -17.67 7.90
N GLU A 65 -0.13 -17.01 9.04
CA GLU A 65 -0.11 -17.66 10.35
C GLU A 65 -1.21 -18.73 10.48
N LYS A 66 -2.43 -18.43 9.99
CA LYS A 66 -3.54 -19.40 10.03
C LYS A 66 -3.28 -20.64 9.18
N LEU A 67 -2.70 -20.48 8.00
CA LEU A 67 -2.35 -21.60 7.13
C LEU A 67 -1.25 -22.46 7.77
N HIS A 68 -0.29 -21.84 8.47
CA HIS A 68 0.77 -22.53 9.19
C HIS A 68 0.26 -23.29 10.43
N GLU A 69 -0.72 -22.73 11.16
CA GLU A 69 -1.36 -23.42 12.31
C GLU A 69 -2.22 -24.62 11.89
N ILE A 70 -2.95 -24.51 10.77
CA ILE A 70 -3.95 -25.51 10.35
C ILE A 70 -3.34 -26.59 9.44
N GLY A 71 -2.13 -26.36 8.92
CA GLY A 71 -1.41 -27.32 8.09
C GLY A 71 -2.03 -27.54 6.70
N GLY A 72 -2.68 -26.52 6.13
CA GLY A 72 -3.34 -26.63 4.83
C GLY A 72 -3.85 -25.30 4.27
N THR A 73 -4.35 -25.31 3.03
CA THR A 73 -4.80 -24.15 2.23
C THR A 73 -6.20 -23.59 2.62
N SER A 74 -6.77 -24.05 3.74
CA SER A 74 -8.16 -23.77 4.11
C SER A 74 -8.33 -22.39 4.74
N GLY A 75 -8.47 -21.35 3.92
CA GLY A 75 -8.77 -20.00 4.40
C GLY A 75 -8.90 -18.92 3.34
N CYS A 76 -8.47 -19.20 2.10
CA CYS A 76 -8.43 -18.24 1.01
C CYS A 76 -9.22 -18.81 -0.19
N SER A 77 -9.91 -17.99 -0.99
CA SER A 77 -10.69 -18.51 -2.12
C SER A 77 -9.76 -19.19 -3.14
N ALA A 78 -9.77 -20.52 -3.14
CA ALA A 78 -9.07 -21.35 -4.10
C ALA A 78 -10.04 -21.65 -5.26
N PHE A 79 -10.09 -20.78 -6.25
CA PHE A 79 -10.76 -21.08 -7.50
C PHE A 79 -9.79 -20.90 -8.67
N SER A 80 -9.30 -22.02 -9.20
CA SER A 80 -8.54 -22.07 -10.45
C SER A 80 -7.23 -21.27 -10.36
N VAL A 81 -7.03 -20.30 -11.25
CA VAL A 81 -5.84 -19.46 -11.38
C VAL A 81 -5.71 -18.42 -10.25
N PHE A 82 -6.75 -18.21 -9.45
CA PHE A 82 -6.69 -17.38 -8.24
C PHE A 82 -6.68 -18.27 -7.00
N ASP A 83 -5.48 -18.46 -6.43
CA ASP A 83 -5.25 -19.25 -5.23
C ASP A 83 -4.24 -18.55 -4.32
N CYS A 84 -4.76 -17.75 -3.39
CA CYS A 84 -3.94 -17.10 -2.38
C CYS A 84 -3.42 -18.08 -1.32
N GLY A 85 -4.02 -19.26 -1.15
CA GLY A 85 -3.56 -20.28 -0.22
C GLY A 85 -2.22 -20.85 -0.66
N ASP A 86 -2.11 -21.25 -1.92
CA ASP A 86 -0.89 -21.83 -2.50
C ASP A 86 0.29 -20.84 -2.48
N VAL A 87 0.04 -19.55 -2.73
CA VAL A 87 1.09 -18.52 -2.68
C VAL A 87 1.50 -18.22 -1.24
N ILE A 88 0.55 -17.96 -0.33
CA ILE A 88 0.83 -17.48 1.03
C ILE A 88 1.35 -18.60 1.95
N SER A 89 0.95 -19.85 1.71
CA SER A 89 1.48 -21.00 2.48
C SER A 89 2.84 -21.49 1.98
N ASN A 90 3.29 -21.03 0.82
CA ASN A 90 4.56 -21.47 0.25
C ASN A 90 5.75 -20.94 1.07
N GLY A 91 6.42 -21.84 1.79
CA GLY A 91 7.57 -21.49 2.63
C GLY A 91 8.80 -21.00 1.86
N ASP A 92 8.97 -21.45 0.61
CA ASP A 92 10.13 -21.12 -0.23
C ASP A 92 10.02 -19.71 -0.81
N TYR A 93 8.79 -19.25 -1.11
CA TYR A 93 8.56 -17.97 -1.79
C TYR A 93 7.89 -16.90 -0.93
N ASN A 94 7.05 -17.26 0.05
CA ASN A 94 6.38 -16.28 0.90
C ASN A 94 7.24 -15.79 2.09
N THR A 95 8.48 -16.25 2.16
CA THR A 95 9.48 -15.80 3.13
C THR A 95 10.56 -15.02 2.41
N ASP A 96 10.90 -13.83 2.90
CA ASP A 96 12.03 -13.08 2.38
C ASP A 96 13.34 -13.89 2.63
N PRO A 97 14.17 -14.10 1.59
CA PRO A 97 15.35 -14.94 1.70
C PRO A 97 16.51 -14.28 2.48
N ILE A 98 16.44 -12.97 2.77
CA ILE A 98 17.53 -12.22 3.40
C ILE A 98 17.41 -12.26 4.92
N PHE A 99 16.23 -11.92 5.44
CA PHE A 99 15.90 -11.78 6.85
C PHE A 99 15.05 -12.95 7.38
N GLY A 100 14.49 -13.79 6.51
CA GLY A 100 13.67 -14.94 6.91
C GLY A 100 12.29 -14.53 7.46
N ILE A 101 11.74 -13.41 7.00
CA ILE A 101 10.50 -12.82 7.50
C ILE A 101 9.39 -12.97 6.43
N PRO A 102 8.14 -13.25 6.80
CA PRO A 102 7.04 -13.28 5.84
C PRO A 102 6.83 -11.93 5.15
N TRP A 103 6.58 -11.92 3.84
CA TRP A 103 6.38 -10.67 3.09
C TRP A 103 5.22 -9.81 3.62
N GLY A 104 4.19 -10.44 4.20
CA GLY A 104 3.10 -9.73 4.87
C GLY A 104 3.57 -8.79 5.99
N VAL A 105 4.58 -9.21 6.77
CA VAL A 105 5.18 -8.39 7.84
C VAL A 105 5.99 -7.23 7.26
N LEU A 106 6.78 -7.48 6.21
CA LEU A 106 7.54 -6.42 5.53
C LEU A 106 6.61 -5.36 4.91
N GLY A 107 5.51 -5.79 4.27
CA GLY A 107 4.47 -4.90 3.77
C GLY A 107 3.84 -4.07 4.89
N MET A 108 3.48 -4.71 6.01
CA MET A 108 2.91 -4.04 7.19
C MET A 108 3.86 -2.95 7.72
N LEU A 109 5.15 -3.26 7.88
CA LEU A 109 6.16 -2.30 8.35
C LEU A 109 6.35 -1.15 7.35
N SER A 110 6.40 -1.44 6.06
CA SER A 110 6.51 -0.43 5.00
C SER A 110 5.33 0.55 5.02
N PHE A 111 4.09 0.04 5.01
CA PHE A 111 2.90 0.90 5.05
C PHE A 111 2.75 1.64 6.38
N ALA A 112 3.16 1.06 7.51
CA ALA A 112 3.20 1.75 8.79
C ALA A 112 4.20 2.92 8.80
N ALA A 113 5.40 2.71 8.23
CA ALA A 113 6.39 3.78 8.07
C ALA A 113 5.85 4.91 7.18
N MET A 114 5.15 4.57 6.10
CA MET A 114 4.52 5.54 5.23
C MET A 114 3.41 6.33 5.92
N LEU A 115 2.55 5.67 6.71
CA LEU A 115 1.54 6.34 7.54
C LEU A 115 2.19 7.34 8.50
N PHE A 116 3.28 6.95 9.17
CA PHE A 116 4.02 7.84 10.06
C PHE A 116 4.55 9.07 9.31
N ILE A 117 5.25 8.87 8.19
CA ILE A 117 5.82 9.98 7.42
C ILE A 117 4.71 10.92 6.91
N LEU A 118 3.62 10.38 6.37
CA LEU A 118 2.48 11.16 5.91
C LEU A 118 1.81 11.97 7.03
N MET A 119 1.76 11.42 8.25
CA MET A 119 1.30 12.17 9.43
C MET A 119 2.27 13.31 9.81
N VAL A 120 3.58 13.09 9.70
CA VAL A 120 4.58 14.17 9.89
C VAL A 120 4.37 15.27 8.85
N LEU A 121 4.25 14.93 7.57
CA LEU A 121 3.98 15.88 6.48
C LEU A 121 2.71 16.70 6.69
N ARG A 122 1.66 16.05 7.21
CA ARG A 122 0.37 16.69 7.46
C ARG A 122 0.40 17.65 8.65
N ASN A 123 1.05 17.26 9.74
CA ASN A 123 1.00 17.99 11.00
C ASN A 123 2.18 18.97 11.19
N SER A 124 3.24 18.83 10.42
CA SER A 124 4.43 19.67 10.50
C SER A 124 4.92 20.11 9.11
N PRO A 125 4.08 20.78 8.32
CA PRO A 125 4.43 21.23 6.97
C PRO A 125 5.54 22.30 6.94
N GLU A 126 5.85 22.91 8.10
CA GLU A 126 6.90 23.92 8.27
C GLU A 126 8.25 23.35 8.76
N ASP A 127 8.37 22.03 8.94
CA ASP A 127 9.63 21.43 9.37
C ASP A 127 10.77 21.82 8.39
N PRO A 128 11.88 22.41 8.86
CA PRO A 128 13.02 22.73 7.99
C PRO A 128 13.63 21.51 7.29
N LYS A 129 13.33 20.29 7.77
CA LYS A 129 13.73 19.01 7.17
C LYS A 129 12.63 18.36 6.33
N ILE A 130 11.55 19.07 6.01
CA ILE A 130 10.42 18.50 5.24
C ILE A 130 10.85 17.88 3.92
N GLY A 131 11.81 18.47 3.21
CA GLY A 131 12.37 17.91 1.97
C GLY A 131 12.99 16.53 2.16
N ASN A 132 13.62 16.26 3.32
CA ASN A 132 14.16 14.94 3.64
C ASN A 132 13.03 13.93 3.84
N TRP A 133 11.97 14.30 4.57
CA TRP A 133 10.80 13.45 4.77
C TRP A 133 10.11 13.11 3.44
N ILE A 134 9.97 14.09 2.54
CA ILE A 134 9.41 13.89 1.19
C ILE A 134 10.29 12.94 0.37
N SER A 135 11.60 13.10 0.43
CA SER A 135 12.55 12.23 -0.29
C SER A 135 12.51 10.79 0.22
N ILE A 136 12.44 10.61 1.55
CA ILE A 136 12.29 9.29 2.17
C ILE A 136 10.95 8.66 1.78
N MET A 137 9.86 9.44 1.82
CA MET A 137 8.52 9.00 1.43
C MET A 137 8.46 8.50 -0.02
N LEU A 138 9.17 9.16 -0.95
CA LEU A 138 9.26 8.68 -2.33
C LEU A 138 10.11 7.40 -2.44
N THR A 139 11.19 7.32 -1.65
CA THR A 139 12.17 6.23 -1.73
C THR A 139 11.62 4.90 -1.23
N ILE A 140 10.85 4.89 -0.13
CA ILE A 140 10.31 3.66 0.47
C ILE A 140 9.48 2.82 -0.53
N PRO A 141 8.41 3.34 -1.15
CA PRO A 141 7.61 2.56 -2.10
C PRO A 141 8.37 2.27 -3.41
N ALA A 142 9.33 3.13 -3.79
CA ALA A 142 10.21 2.88 -4.95
C ALA A 142 11.12 1.66 -4.71
N LEU A 143 11.76 1.57 -3.55
CA LEU A 143 12.53 0.38 -3.15
C LEU A 143 11.64 -0.85 -3.00
N GLY A 144 10.43 -0.67 -2.46
CA GLY A 144 9.43 -1.74 -2.36
C GLY A 144 9.03 -2.35 -3.71
N MET A 145 9.15 -1.63 -4.83
CA MET A 145 8.89 -2.19 -6.15
C MET A 145 9.85 -3.33 -6.53
N VAL A 146 11.08 -3.34 -6.01
CA VAL A 146 12.07 -4.38 -6.32
C VAL A 146 11.59 -5.78 -5.90
N PRO A 147 11.26 -6.05 -4.62
CA PRO A 147 10.71 -7.34 -4.22
C PRO A 147 9.33 -7.59 -4.83
N ILE A 148 8.50 -6.57 -5.05
CA ILE A 148 7.18 -6.74 -5.70
C ILE A 148 7.33 -7.31 -7.12
N LEU A 149 8.25 -6.77 -7.92
CA LEU A 149 8.47 -7.27 -9.29
C LEU A 149 9.00 -8.71 -9.29
N TRP A 150 9.83 -9.06 -8.32
CA TRP A 150 10.27 -10.44 -8.11
C TRP A 150 9.12 -11.37 -7.72
N LEU A 151 8.26 -10.97 -6.79
CA LEU A 151 7.11 -11.78 -6.37
C LEU A 151 6.10 -11.97 -7.50
N ILE A 152 5.86 -10.94 -8.31
CA ILE A 152 5.06 -11.06 -9.52
C ILE A 152 5.69 -12.09 -10.49
N TYR A 153 7.01 -12.05 -10.67
CA TYR A 153 7.71 -13.06 -11.47
C TYR A 153 7.47 -14.48 -10.95
N VAL A 154 7.59 -14.69 -9.63
CA VAL A 154 7.33 -15.99 -9.00
C VAL A 154 5.89 -16.47 -9.22
N GLU A 155 4.89 -15.59 -9.03
CA GLU A 155 3.48 -15.92 -9.26
C GLU A 155 3.24 -16.37 -10.72
N PHE A 156 3.79 -15.63 -11.69
CA PHE A 156 3.60 -15.94 -13.12
C PHE A 156 4.36 -17.17 -13.61
N PHE A 157 5.63 -17.34 -13.21
CA PHE A 157 6.54 -18.30 -13.85
C PHE A 157 6.82 -19.55 -13.01
N GLU A 158 6.77 -19.45 -11.68
CA GLU A 158 7.09 -20.57 -10.79
C GLU A 158 5.83 -21.26 -10.27
N LEU A 159 4.82 -20.48 -9.86
CA LEU A 159 3.61 -21.00 -9.23
C LEU A 159 2.43 -21.16 -10.22
N GLY A 160 2.33 -20.29 -11.22
CA GLY A 160 1.24 -20.32 -12.20
C GLY A 160 -0.14 -19.96 -11.65
N VAL A 161 -0.18 -19.34 -10.46
CA VAL A 161 -1.38 -18.88 -9.76
C VAL A 161 -1.20 -17.46 -9.22
N PHE A 162 -2.30 -16.72 -9.05
CA PHE A 162 -2.30 -15.35 -8.55
C PHE A 162 -2.91 -15.26 -7.16
N CYS A 163 -2.25 -14.48 -6.29
CA CYS A 163 -2.81 -14.12 -5.00
C CYS A 163 -3.50 -12.75 -5.07
N GLN A 164 -4.81 -12.72 -4.80
CA GLN A 164 -5.58 -11.48 -4.84
C GLN A 164 -5.15 -10.49 -3.74
N TYR A 165 -4.75 -11.00 -2.56
CA TYR A 165 -4.26 -10.18 -1.45
C TYR A 165 -2.87 -9.58 -1.76
N CYS A 166 -1.95 -10.35 -2.35
CA CYS A 166 -0.65 -9.85 -2.80
C CYS A 166 -0.83 -8.78 -3.88
N THR A 167 -1.68 -9.06 -4.88
CA THR A 167 -2.00 -8.10 -5.94
C THR A 167 -2.53 -6.78 -5.37
N ALA A 168 -3.45 -6.83 -4.41
CA ALA A 168 -3.96 -5.64 -3.75
C ALA A 168 -2.86 -4.86 -2.99
N ALA A 169 -1.94 -5.55 -2.32
CA ALA A 169 -0.77 -4.91 -1.68
C ALA A 169 0.19 -4.29 -2.72
N HIS A 170 0.44 -4.97 -3.84
CA HIS A 170 1.27 -4.46 -4.94
C HIS A 170 0.67 -3.19 -5.54
N VAL A 171 -0.64 -3.19 -5.79
CA VAL A 171 -1.40 -2.04 -6.29
C VAL A 171 -1.36 -0.89 -5.29
N ALA A 172 -1.54 -1.17 -3.99
CA ALA A 172 -1.42 -0.15 -2.94
C ALA A 172 -0.04 0.52 -2.93
N ASN A 173 1.04 -0.27 -3.04
CA ASN A 173 2.41 0.26 -3.10
C ASN A 173 2.62 1.12 -4.35
N LEU A 174 2.15 0.66 -5.51
CA LEU A 174 2.26 1.40 -6.77
C LEU A 174 1.50 2.74 -6.71
N PHE A 175 0.26 2.74 -6.22
CA PHE A 175 -0.52 3.96 -6.03
C PHE A 175 0.14 4.91 -5.04
N LEU A 176 0.78 4.36 -4.00
CA LEU A 176 1.48 5.16 -3.00
C LEU A 176 2.77 5.75 -3.58
N LEU A 177 3.48 5.04 -4.45
CA LEU A 177 4.62 5.56 -5.21
C LEU A 177 4.19 6.74 -6.09
N ILE A 178 3.11 6.58 -6.86
CA ILE A 178 2.57 7.64 -7.73
C ILE A 178 2.14 8.85 -6.89
N SER A 179 1.42 8.63 -5.78
CA SER A 179 0.96 9.71 -4.91
C SER A 179 2.15 10.43 -4.23
N SER A 180 3.19 9.69 -3.85
CA SER A 180 4.41 10.24 -3.29
C SER A 180 5.18 11.08 -4.31
N TYR A 181 5.19 10.67 -5.58
CA TYR A 181 5.76 11.46 -6.66
C TYR A 181 5.02 12.78 -6.86
N TRP A 182 3.68 12.80 -6.80
CA TRP A 182 2.92 14.06 -6.89
C TRP A 182 3.23 15.01 -5.73
N ILE A 183 3.36 14.51 -4.50
CA ILE A 183 3.76 15.32 -3.35
C ILE A 183 5.19 15.86 -3.54
N TYR A 184 6.11 15.02 -4.04
CA TYR A 184 7.48 15.40 -4.34
C TYR A 184 7.55 16.51 -5.40
N ASP A 185 6.74 16.43 -6.45
CA ASP A 185 6.65 17.40 -7.53
C ASP A 185 6.11 18.76 -7.04
N ILE A 186 5.09 18.76 -6.18
CA ILE A 186 4.56 19.99 -5.54
C ILE A 186 5.63 20.69 -4.69
N HIS A 187 6.45 19.91 -3.97
CA HIS A 187 7.56 20.46 -3.20
C HIS A 187 8.68 21.02 -4.10
N HIS A 188 9.08 20.30 -5.14
CA HIS A 188 10.16 20.74 -6.03
C HIS A 188 9.78 21.90 -6.94
N SER A 189 8.50 22.03 -7.31
CA SER A 189 7.98 23.16 -8.10
C SER A 189 7.85 24.46 -7.29
N GLY A 190 8.13 24.44 -5.98
CA GLY A 190 7.99 25.59 -5.09
C GLY A 190 6.54 25.98 -4.81
N LEU A 191 5.57 25.11 -5.17
CA LEU A 191 4.15 25.31 -4.87
C LEU A 191 3.84 25.03 -3.40
N TRP A 192 4.64 24.19 -2.73
CA TRP A 192 4.52 23.86 -1.31
C TRP A 192 4.56 25.06 -0.36
N ASP A 193 5.34 26.09 -0.68
CA ASP A 193 5.40 27.31 0.14
C ASP A 193 4.34 28.35 -0.25
N LYS A 194 3.77 28.25 -1.47
CA LYS A 194 2.69 29.15 -1.91
C LYS A 194 1.36 28.78 -1.26
N THR A 195 1.13 27.49 -1.02
CA THR A 195 -0.03 26.97 -0.28
C THR A 195 -0.02 27.34 1.21
N LYS A 196 1.11 27.82 1.77
CA LYS A 196 1.17 28.39 3.13
C LYS A 196 0.51 29.78 3.25
N ASN A 197 0.47 30.55 2.15
CA ASN A 197 0.07 31.96 2.19
C ASN A 197 -1.40 32.19 1.80
N SER A 198 -2.20 31.13 1.66
CA SER A 198 -3.61 31.17 1.27
C SER A 198 -4.59 30.91 2.42
N ASP A 199 -4.08 30.60 3.61
CA ASP A 199 -4.82 30.50 4.88
C ASP A 199 -4.74 31.84 5.64
#